data_AF-A0A7C1VZ60-F1
#
_entry.id   AF-A0A7C1VZ60-F1
#
_cell.length_a   1.000
_cell.length_b   1.000
_cell.length_c   1.000
_cell.angle_alpha   90.00
_cell.angle_beta   90.00
_cell.angle_gamma   90.00
#
_symmetry.space_group_name_H-M   'P 1'
#
loop_
_entity.id
_entity.type
_entity.pdbx_description
1 polymer ?
#
loop_
_entity_poly.entity_id
_entity_poly.type
_entity_poly.pdbx_seq_one_letter_code
_entity_poly.pdbx_strand_id
1 'polypeptide(L)'
;MEDAQKQAIHQLWDEMAASSASRSLEMLDTTLQRLADLVDAQQAYWIGSLRIEAIAENDPASGWRARHNYYLHHTAEREAVRKEHYRRLDSGQVDPSILANLKNAGTFRINIKHEMVPPEWFESEIYKKLFVPFDIRDVIFVATPISPDVESWMVFERGGKDWVNFGEAERQLLDYAVRPTKWFQKQVTLHHGIYLAEETLTAAERRVLSGLLTEKTEAEIADELGLSHSTVHTYCVRICRKFGVRGRNGLISLWLGETQE
;
A
#
# COMPACT_ATOMS: atom_id res chain seq x y z
N MET A 1 11.36 -0.64 23.57
CA MET A 1 11.01 0.62 22.88
C MET A 1 11.28 1.78 23.81
N GLU A 2 12.13 2.69 23.37
CA GLU A 2 12.56 3.88 24.09
C GLU A 2 11.48 4.96 24.09
N ASP A 3 11.52 5.88 25.06
CA ASP A 3 10.48 6.93 25.19
C ASP A 3 10.49 7.90 24.01
N ALA A 4 11.66 8.22 23.43
CA ALA A 4 11.76 9.04 22.24
C ALA A 4 11.07 8.40 21.02
N GLN A 5 11.20 7.07 20.86
CA GLN A 5 10.55 6.32 19.78
C GLN A 5 9.02 6.35 19.96
N LYS A 6 8.52 6.16 21.20
CA LYS A 6 7.08 6.27 21.49
C LYS A 6 6.54 7.66 21.15
N GLN A 7 7.25 8.70 21.57
CA GLN A 7 6.84 10.08 21.31
C GLN A 7 6.77 10.37 19.81
N ALA A 8 7.76 9.89 19.02
CA ALA A 8 7.76 10.04 17.57
C ALA A 8 6.57 9.34 16.90
N ILE A 9 6.18 8.15 17.40
CA ILE A 9 5.03 7.39 16.94
C ILE A 9 3.72 8.10 17.30
N HIS A 10 3.60 8.63 18.53
CA HIS A 10 2.42 9.38 18.96
C HIS A 10 2.23 10.65 18.14
N GLN A 11 3.30 11.38 17.88
CA GLN A 11 3.26 12.55 17.00
C GLN A 11 2.80 12.17 15.59
N LEU A 12 3.28 11.05 15.04
CA LEU A 12 2.81 10.56 13.74
C LEU A 12 1.29 10.28 13.77
N TRP A 13 0.76 9.71 14.85
CA TRP A 13 -0.68 9.48 14.99
C TRP A 13 -1.47 10.78 15.08
N ASP A 14 -0.97 11.78 15.82
CA ASP A 14 -1.60 13.09 15.91
C ASP A 14 -1.63 13.79 14.54
N GLU A 15 -0.53 13.73 13.79
CA GLU A 15 -0.44 14.26 12.42
C GLU A 15 -1.41 13.54 11.47
N MET A 16 -1.50 12.21 11.54
CA MET A 16 -2.48 11.42 10.78
C MET A 16 -3.91 11.87 11.11
N ALA A 17 -4.25 11.97 12.39
CA ALA A 17 -5.60 12.33 12.85
C ALA A 17 -5.99 13.77 12.45
N ALA A 18 -5.01 14.67 12.40
CA ALA A 18 -5.20 16.05 11.94
C ALA A 18 -5.27 16.18 10.40
N SER A 19 -4.81 15.18 9.65
CA SER A 19 -4.85 15.18 8.19
C SER A 19 -6.26 14.95 7.65
N SER A 20 -6.61 15.66 6.58
CA SER A 20 -7.86 15.46 5.86
C SER A 20 -7.80 14.26 4.92
N ALA A 21 -8.95 13.66 4.63
CA ALA A 21 -9.08 12.56 3.66
C ALA A 21 -8.53 12.93 2.26
N SER A 22 -8.64 14.20 1.85
CA SER A 22 -8.12 14.71 0.58
C SER A 22 -6.59 14.68 0.48
N ARG A 23 -5.88 14.62 1.61
CA ARG A 23 -4.40 14.61 1.73
C ARG A 23 -3.83 13.22 2.05
N SER A 24 -4.63 12.16 1.87
CA SER A 24 -4.22 10.78 2.21
C SER A 24 -2.88 10.37 1.58
N LEU A 25 -2.56 10.81 0.35
CA LEU A 25 -1.29 10.48 -0.31
C LEU A 25 -0.08 11.20 0.30
N GLU A 26 -0.23 12.47 0.65
CA GLU A 26 0.84 13.24 1.31
C GLU A 26 1.12 12.67 2.71
N MET A 27 0.06 12.29 3.42
CA MET A 27 0.18 11.61 4.70
C MET A 27 0.79 10.21 4.55
N LEU A 28 0.57 9.52 3.43
CA LEU A 28 1.23 8.25 3.14
C LEU A 28 2.74 8.43 2.97
N ASP A 29 3.19 9.44 2.22
CA ASP A 29 4.61 9.79 2.08
C ASP A 29 5.27 10.00 3.45
N THR A 30 4.66 10.88 4.24
CA THR A 30 5.16 11.23 5.58
C THR A 30 5.20 9.99 6.47
N THR A 31 4.18 9.14 6.40
CA THR A 31 4.11 7.88 7.17
C THR A 31 5.21 6.91 6.76
N LEU A 32 5.40 6.67 5.46
CA LEU A 32 6.42 5.75 4.96
C LEU A 32 7.81 6.25 5.33
N GLN A 33 8.09 7.55 5.20
CA GLN A 33 9.37 8.14 5.60
C GLN A 33 9.61 8.00 7.10
N ARG A 34 8.65 8.40 7.95
CA ARG A 34 8.83 8.37 9.41
C ARG A 34 8.98 6.95 9.94
N LEU A 35 8.27 5.99 9.36
CA LEU A 35 8.42 4.58 9.71
C LEU A 35 9.74 3.99 9.19
N ALA A 36 10.19 4.37 7.98
CA ALA A 36 11.50 3.99 7.47
C ALA A 36 12.62 4.48 8.38
N ASP A 37 12.59 5.76 8.78
CA ASP A 37 13.56 6.34 9.71
C ASP A 37 13.55 5.62 11.06
N LEU A 38 12.36 5.27 11.57
CA LEU A 38 12.18 4.59 12.85
C LEU A 38 12.82 3.19 12.89
N VAL A 39 12.81 2.48 11.77
CA VAL A 39 13.41 1.14 11.64
C VAL A 39 14.71 1.15 10.85
N ASP A 40 15.26 2.33 10.57
CA ASP A 40 16.50 2.51 9.82
C ASP A 40 16.53 1.74 8.49
N ALA A 41 15.48 1.96 7.69
CA ALA A 41 15.30 1.40 6.35
C ALA A 41 15.60 2.45 5.28
N GLN A 42 16.30 2.04 4.22
CA GLN A 42 16.71 2.95 3.13
C GLN A 42 15.64 3.09 2.05
N GLN A 43 14.59 2.27 2.11
CA GLN A 43 13.44 2.36 1.23
C GLN A 43 12.19 1.92 1.98
N ALA A 44 11.07 2.57 1.66
CA ALA A 44 9.74 2.13 2.05
C ALA A 44 8.76 2.25 0.90
N TYR A 45 7.80 1.35 0.86
CA TYR A 45 6.72 1.44 -0.11
C TYR A 45 5.46 0.80 0.43
N TRP A 46 4.33 1.21 -0.14
CA TRP A 46 3.03 0.66 0.15
C TRP A 46 2.55 -0.24 -0.99
N ILE A 47 1.87 -1.33 -0.67
CA ILE A 47 1.15 -2.18 -1.62
C ILE A 47 -0.30 -2.29 -1.18
N GLY A 48 -1.23 -1.98 -2.08
CA GLY A 48 -2.61 -2.41 -1.94
C GLY A 48 -2.83 -3.72 -2.68
N SER A 49 -3.31 -4.75 -1.97
CA SER A 49 -3.61 -6.06 -2.55
C SER A 49 -5.08 -6.41 -2.45
N LEU A 50 -5.57 -7.08 -3.49
CA LEU A 50 -6.95 -7.55 -3.62
C LEU A 50 -6.94 -9.06 -3.82
N ARG A 51 -7.87 -9.76 -3.17
CA ARG A 51 -8.18 -11.16 -3.43
C ARG A 51 -9.24 -11.25 -4.52
N ILE A 52 -8.93 -11.99 -5.57
CA ILE A 52 -9.83 -12.22 -6.71
C ILE A 52 -10.44 -13.62 -6.55
N GLU A 53 -11.68 -13.68 -6.08
CA GLU A 53 -12.38 -14.93 -5.79
C GLU A 53 -12.46 -15.86 -7.02
N ALA A 54 -12.74 -15.29 -8.20
CA ALA A 54 -12.90 -16.04 -9.45
C ALA A 54 -11.68 -16.87 -9.88
N ILE A 55 -10.48 -16.56 -9.36
CA ILE A 55 -9.25 -17.31 -9.63
C ILE A 55 -8.66 -17.92 -8.37
N ALA A 56 -9.31 -17.80 -7.21
CA ALA A 56 -8.75 -18.28 -5.95
C ALA A 56 -8.66 -19.81 -5.90
N GLU A 57 -9.58 -20.50 -6.58
CA GLU A 57 -9.62 -21.95 -6.67
C GLU A 57 -8.43 -22.45 -7.49
N ASN A 58 -7.48 -23.13 -6.84
CA ASN A 58 -6.23 -23.66 -7.40
C ASN A 58 -5.11 -22.65 -7.69
N ASP A 59 -5.30 -21.36 -7.42
CA ASP A 59 -4.22 -20.39 -7.48
C ASP A 59 -3.27 -20.54 -6.28
N PRO A 60 -1.94 -20.66 -6.48
CA PRO A 60 -1.01 -20.82 -5.36
C PRO A 60 -1.04 -19.65 -4.37
N ALA A 61 -1.41 -18.44 -4.83
CA ALA A 61 -1.61 -17.26 -3.99
C ALA A 61 -3.06 -17.09 -3.50
N SER A 62 -3.93 -18.10 -3.66
CA SER A 62 -5.34 -18.10 -3.24
C SER A 62 -6.13 -16.86 -3.73
N GLY A 63 -5.78 -16.36 -4.91
CA GLY A 63 -6.39 -15.22 -5.58
C GLY A 63 -5.80 -13.86 -5.16
N TRP A 64 -4.87 -13.79 -4.21
CA TRP A 64 -4.26 -12.53 -3.78
C TRP A 64 -3.35 -11.95 -4.86
N ARG A 65 -3.57 -10.68 -5.22
CA ARG A 65 -2.75 -9.92 -6.18
C ARG A 65 -2.41 -8.54 -5.65
N ALA A 66 -1.15 -8.14 -5.82
CA ALA A 66 -0.76 -6.75 -5.65
C ALA A 66 -1.37 -5.92 -6.80
N ARG A 67 -2.23 -4.96 -6.48
CA ARG A 67 -2.92 -4.13 -7.48
C ARG A 67 -2.25 -2.78 -7.69
N HIS A 68 -1.65 -2.24 -6.64
CA HIS A 68 -0.92 -0.98 -6.72
C HIS A 68 0.30 -0.99 -5.82
N ASN A 69 1.37 -0.33 -6.28
CA ASN A 69 2.57 -0.08 -5.50
C ASN A 69 2.80 1.42 -5.47
N TYR A 70 3.11 1.94 -4.29
CA TYR A 70 3.43 3.34 -4.07
C TYR A 70 4.80 3.41 -3.38
N TYR A 71 5.81 3.93 -4.07
CA TYR A 71 7.18 3.97 -3.59
C TYR A 71 7.52 5.33 -3.01
N LEU A 72 8.15 5.35 -1.84
CA LEU A 72 8.72 6.56 -1.26
C LEU A 72 9.85 7.12 -2.13
N HIS A 73 10.77 6.26 -2.58
CA HIS A 73 11.79 6.61 -3.56
C HIS A 73 11.59 5.83 -4.85
N HIS A 74 11.01 6.49 -5.85
CA HIS A 74 10.63 5.88 -7.12
C HIS A 74 11.78 5.91 -8.15
N THR A 75 12.05 4.78 -8.80
CA THR A 75 12.94 4.70 -9.97
C THR A 75 12.33 3.82 -11.06
N ALA A 76 12.55 4.20 -12.33
CA ALA A 76 12.01 3.46 -13.49
C ALA A 76 12.51 2.01 -13.54
N GLU A 77 13.75 1.76 -13.11
CA GLU A 77 14.33 0.42 -13.02
C GLU A 77 13.58 -0.45 -12.00
N ARG A 78 13.34 0.06 -10.79
CA ARG A 78 12.59 -0.67 -9.75
C ARG A 78 11.17 -0.98 -10.20
N GLU A 79 10.50 -0.02 -10.85
CA GLU A 79 9.17 -0.23 -11.40
C GLU A 79 9.15 -1.36 -12.44
N ALA A 80 10.10 -1.36 -13.37
CA ALA A 80 10.17 -2.37 -14.42
C ALA A 80 10.36 -3.80 -13.86
N VAL A 81 11.32 -3.99 -12.93
CA VAL A 81 11.58 -5.32 -12.36
C VAL A 81 10.39 -5.80 -11.51
N ARG A 82 9.74 -4.91 -10.76
CA ARG A 82 8.55 -5.23 -9.96
C ARG A 82 7.34 -5.58 -10.82
N LYS A 83 7.11 -4.82 -11.89
CA LYS A 83 6.01 -5.09 -12.83
C LYS A 83 6.16 -6.48 -13.45
N GLU A 84 7.37 -6.86 -13.83
CA GLU A 84 7.64 -8.22 -14.34
C GLU A 84 7.42 -9.29 -13.25
N HIS A 85 7.85 -9.03 -12.01
CA HIS A 85 7.59 -9.95 -10.90
C HIS A 85 6.09 -10.16 -10.63
N TYR A 86 5.28 -9.10 -10.67
CA TYR A 86 3.82 -9.22 -10.53
C TYR A 86 3.17 -9.91 -11.72
N ARG A 87 3.64 -9.65 -12.95
CA ARG A 87 3.15 -10.38 -14.13
C ARG A 87 3.37 -11.90 -14.01
N ARG A 88 4.48 -12.31 -13.40
CA ARG A 88 4.76 -13.73 -13.13
C ARG A 88 3.78 -14.31 -12.10
N LEU A 89 3.52 -13.58 -11.01
CA LEU A 89 2.48 -13.93 -10.03
C LEU A 89 1.11 -14.06 -10.70
N ASP A 90 0.73 -13.11 -11.57
CA ASP A 90 -0.52 -13.14 -12.32
C ASP A 90 -0.63 -14.38 -13.22
N SER A 91 0.49 -14.85 -13.78
CA SER A 91 0.55 -16.09 -14.57
C SER A 91 0.67 -17.38 -13.75
N GLY A 92 0.56 -17.31 -12.42
CA GLY A 92 0.65 -18.47 -11.53
C GLY A 92 2.06 -18.92 -11.16
N GLN A 93 3.10 -18.20 -11.59
CA GLN A 93 4.49 -18.44 -11.18
C GLN A 93 4.77 -17.71 -9.86
N VAL A 94 4.45 -18.36 -8.75
CA VAL A 94 4.54 -17.74 -7.42
C VAL A 94 5.89 -18.05 -6.77
N ASP A 95 6.60 -16.99 -6.38
CA ASP A 95 7.84 -17.09 -5.61
C ASP A 95 7.56 -17.65 -4.19
N PRO A 96 8.41 -18.55 -3.67
CA PRO A 96 8.24 -19.09 -2.31
C PRO A 96 8.11 -18.02 -1.21
N SER A 97 8.76 -16.86 -1.34
CA SER A 97 8.64 -15.77 -0.36
C SER A 97 7.29 -15.05 -0.42
N ILE A 98 6.58 -15.08 -1.55
CA ILE A 98 5.20 -14.60 -1.64
C ILE A 98 4.28 -15.58 -0.90
N LEU A 99 4.42 -16.89 -1.15
CA LEU A 99 3.62 -17.91 -0.47
C LEU A 99 3.82 -17.86 1.05
N ALA A 100 5.06 -17.71 1.49
CA ALA A 100 5.38 -17.56 2.91
C ALA A 100 4.72 -16.30 3.52
N ASN A 101 4.72 -15.18 2.80
CA ASN A 101 4.06 -13.94 3.23
C ASN A 101 2.53 -14.03 3.26
N LEU A 102 1.93 -14.80 2.35
CA LEU A 102 0.48 -14.99 2.26
C LEU A 102 -0.06 -16.01 3.27
N LYS A 103 0.82 -16.72 3.99
CA LYS A 103 0.39 -17.55 5.12
C LYS A 103 -0.35 -16.68 6.14
N ASN A 104 -1.58 -17.05 6.47
CA ASN A 104 -2.50 -16.29 7.32
C ASN A 104 -2.90 -14.91 6.74
N ALA A 105 -2.98 -14.78 5.42
CA ALA A 105 -3.64 -13.64 4.79
C ALA A 105 -5.07 -13.42 5.35
N GLY A 106 -5.48 -12.16 5.43
CA GLY A 106 -6.67 -11.70 6.15
C GLY A 106 -6.42 -11.34 7.61
N THR A 107 -5.19 -11.51 8.13
CA THR A 107 -4.82 -11.15 9.51
C THR A 107 -3.70 -10.09 9.55
N PHE A 108 -3.69 -9.28 10.61
CA PHE A 108 -2.57 -8.36 10.83
C PHE A 108 -1.31 -9.17 11.13
N ARG A 109 -0.24 -8.95 10.36
CA ARG A 109 1.00 -9.70 10.49
C ARG A 109 2.20 -8.86 10.11
N ILE A 110 3.32 -9.17 10.75
CA ILE A 110 4.62 -8.61 10.42
C ILE A 110 5.56 -9.77 10.15
N ASN A 111 6.17 -9.80 8.96
CA ASN A 111 7.08 -10.85 8.53
C ASN A 111 8.44 -10.26 8.16
N ILE A 112 9.51 -10.99 8.42
CA ILE A 112 10.88 -10.60 8.02
C ILE A 112 11.39 -11.61 7.00
N LYS A 113 11.96 -11.14 5.88
CA LYS A 113 12.31 -11.97 4.72
C LYS A 113 13.21 -13.13 5.10
N HIS A 114 14.31 -12.86 5.80
CA HIS A 114 15.29 -13.90 6.08
C HIS A 114 14.78 -15.00 7.03
N GLU A 115 13.71 -14.75 7.79
CA GLU A 115 13.09 -15.75 8.67
C GLU A 115 12.07 -16.63 7.94
N MET A 116 11.48 -16.12 6.85
CA MET A 116 10.36 -16.79 6.16
C MET A 116 10.80 -17.64 4.97
N VAL A 117 11.99 -17.40 4.41
CA VAL A 117 12.51 -18.11 3.23
C VAL A 117 13.62 -19.09 3.61
N PRO A 118 13.74 -20.21 2.91
CA PRO A 118 14.84 -21.14 3.16
C PRO A 118 16.16 -20.59 2.59
N PRO A 119 17.34 -21.04 3.06
CA PRO A 119 18.64 -20.51 2.65
C PRO A 119 18.88 -20.49 1.14
N GLU A 120 18.43 -21.52 0.41
CA GLU A 120 18.57 -21.64 -1.04
C GLU A 120 17.81 -20.55 -1.82
N TRP A 121 16.84 -19.87 -1.18
CA TRP A 121 16.13 -18.76 -1.81
C TRP A 121 17.07 -17.58 -2.13
N PHE A 122 18.12 -17.38 -1.32
CA PHE A 122 19.15 -16.36 -1.54
C PHE A 122 20.08 -16.68 -2.73
N GLU A 123 19.96 -17.86 -3.34
CA GLU A 123 20.67 -18.22 -4.57
C GLU A 123 19.75 -18.15 -5.81
N SER A 124 18.46 -17.88 -5.61
CA SER A 124 17.46 -17.88 -6.66
C SER A 124 17.62 -16.72 -7.65
N GLU A 125 17.10 -16.92 -8.86
CA GLU A 125 17.03 -15.86 -9.88
C GLU A 125 16.17 -14.66 -9.45
N ILE A 126 15.22 -14.89 -8.54
CA ILE A 126 14.36 -13.83 -8.00
C ILE A 126 15.17 -12.94 -7.07
N TYR A 127 15.94 -13.52 -6.15
CA TYR A 127 16.86 -12.77 -5.30
C TYR A 127 17.90 -11.98 -6.12
N LYS A 128 18.56 -12.63 -7.10
CA LYS A 128 19.55 -11.97 -7.95
C LYS A 128 19.00 -10.80 -8.77
N LYS A 129 17.71 -10.81 -9.13
CA LYS A 129 17.08 -9.76 -9.93
C LYS A 129 16.43 -8.66 -9.09
N LEU A 130 15.82 -9.02 -7.95
CA LEU A 130 15.05 -8.07 -7.14
C LEU A 130 15.81 -7.50 -5.95
N PHE A 131 16.90 -8.13 -5.51
CA PHE A 131 17.58 -7.73 -4.28
C PHE A 131 19.00 -7.23 -4.57
N VAL A 132 19.80 -8.02 -5.28
CA VAL A 132 21.21 -7.70 -5.57
C VAL A 132 21.39 -6.35 -6.29
N PRO A 133 20.64 -6.00 -7.35
CA PRO A 133 20.87 -4.76 -8.10
C PRO A 133 20.56 -3.50 -7.28
N PHE A 134 19.74 -3.65 -6.24
CA PHE A 134 19.29 -2.56 -5.39
C PHE A 134 19.95 -2.59 -4.01
N ASP A 135 21.00 -3.43 -3.84
CA ASP A 135 21.75 -3.61 -2.60
C ASP A 135 20.87 -3.92 -1.38
N ILE A 136 19.77 -4.65 -1.58
CA ILE A 136 18.81 -4.98 -0.52
C ILE A 136 19.35 -6.16 0.29
N ARG A 137 19.56 -5.93 1.59
CA ARG A 137 20.05 -6.91 2.55
C ARG A 137 18.91 -7.73 3.15
N ASP A 138 17.85 -7.05 3.59
CA ASP A 138 16.69 -7.66 4.24
C ASP A 138 15.42 -6.80 4.06
N VAL A 139 14.26 -7.40 4.30
CA VAL A 139 12.95 -6.75 4.11
C VAL A 139 11.99 -7.15 5.21
N ILE A 140 11.34 -6.16 5.82
CA ILE A 140 10.25 -6.36 6.79
C ILE A 140 8.92 -5.87 6.19
N PHE A 141 7.90 -6.70 6.31
CA PHE A 141 6.57 -6.51 5.74
C PHE A 141 5.56 -6.34 6.86
N VAL A 142 4.69 -5.34 6.78
CA VAL A 142 3.55 -5.14 7.69
C VAL A 142 2.27 -5.24 6.86
N ALA A 143 1.49 -6.30 7.04
CA ALA A 143 0.21 -6.48 6.37
C ALA A 143 -0.93 -6.14 7.33
N THR A 144 -1.83 -5.26 6.89
CA THR A 144 -3.03 -4.85 7.62
C THR A 144 -4.27 -5.23 6.83
N PRO A 145 -5.14 -6.12 7.35
CA PRO A 145 -6.38 -6.49 6.68
C PRO A 145 -7.37 -5.33 6.73
N ILE A 146 -7.85 -4.90 5.58
CA ILE A 146 -8.84 -3.83 5.44
C ILE A 146 -10.25 -4.41 5.42
N SER A 147 -10.45 -5.44 4.59
CA SER A 147 -11.66 -6.25 4.47
C SER A 147 -11.25 -7.72 4.25
N PRO A 148 -12.18 -8.69 4.16
CA PRO A 148 -11.84 -10.10 3.88
C PRO A 148 -10.97 -10.30 2.63
N ASP A 149 -11.13 -9.42 1.63
CA ASP A 149 -10.48 -9.54 0.32
C ASP A 149 -9.48 -8.41 0.04
N VAL A 150 -9.23 -7.51 0.99
CA VAL A 150 -8.32 -6.38 0.79
C VAL A 150 -7.31 -6.28 1.91
N GLU A 151 -6.03 -6.17 1.55
CA GLU A 151 -4.94 -5.87 2.49
C GLU A 151 -4.15 -4.64 2.04
N SER A 152 -3.73 -3.87 3.04
CA SER A 152 -2.76 -2.79 2.93
C SER A 152 -1.44 -3.28 3.47
N TRP A 153 -0.38 -3.16 2.69
CA TRP A 153 0.97 -3.58 3.06
C TRP A 153 1.89 -2.38 3.11
N MET A 154 2.61 -2.21 4.21
CA MET A 154 3.79 -1.35 4.26
C MET A 154 5.02 -2.23 4.27
N VAL A 155 6.01 -1.90 3.46
CA VAL A 155 7.21 -2.71 3.32
C VAL A 155 8.44 -1.84 3.38
N PHE A 156 9.42 -2.29 4.14
CA PHE A 156 10.65 -1.57 4.41
C PHE A 156 11.84 -2.43 3.98
N GLU A 157 12.72 -1.86 3.18
CA GLU A 157 13.94 -2.52 2.70
C GLU A 157 15.14 -1.88 3.38
N ARG A 158 15.99 -2.72 3.98
CA ARG A 158 17.29 -2.30 4.51
C ARG A 158 18.37 -2.82 3.59
N GLY A 159 19.34 -1.98 3.26
CA GLY A 159 20.36 -2.28 2.26
C GLY A 159 21.74 -1.82 2.68
N GLY A 160 22.78 -2.34 2.02
CA GLY A 160 24.18 -2.06 2.33
C GLY A 160 24.87 -3.16 3.13
N LYS A 161 26.19 -3.29 2.92
CA LYS A 161 27.01 -4.38 3.48
C LYS A 161 27.19 -4.32 5.00
N ASP A 162 27.15 -3.14 5.59
CA ASP A 162 27.39 -2.92 7.02
C ASP A 162 26.11 -3.08 7.87
N TRP A 163 24.98 -3.41 7.22
CA TRP A 163 23.68 -3.44 7.87
C TRP A 163 23.34 -4.82 8.42
N VAL A 164 22.82 -4.81 9.64
CA VAL A 164 22.25 -6.00 10.27
C VAL A 164 20.83 -6.23 9.73
N ASN A 165 20.44 -7.49 9.58
CA ASN A 165 19.06 -7.86 9.27
C ASN A 165 18.07 -7.21 10.24
N PHE A 166 16.81 -7.05 9.81
CA PHE A 166 15.75 -6.64 10.73
C PHE A 166 15.57 -7.69 11.83
N GLY A 167 15.12 -7.29 13.01
CA GLY A 167 14.86 -8.20 14.10
C GLY A 167 13.57 -7.89 14.85
N GLU A 168 13.47 -8.49 16.03
CA GLU A 168 12.29 -8.38 16.89
C GLU A 168 12.06 -6.95 17.39
N ALA A 169 13.13 -6.15 17.55
CA ALA A 169 13.01 -4.75 17.95
C ALA A 169 12.23 -3.93 16.92
N GLU A 170 12.59 -4.03 15.63
CA GLU A 170 11.88 -3.34 14.55
C GLU A 170 10.47 -3.89 14.36
N ARG A 171 10.28 -5.22 14.51
CA ARG A 171 8.94 -5.83 14.47
C ARG A 171 8.03 -5.22 15.53
N GLN A 172 8.49 -5.07 16.78
CA GLN A 172 7.71 -4.50 17.87
C GLN A 172 7.41 -3.01 17.66
N LEU A 173 8.36 -2.26 17.11
CA LEU A 173 8.15 -0.85 16.74
C LEU A 173 7.07 -0.71 15.68
N LEU A 174 7.14 -1.50 14.60
CA LEU A 174 6.14 -1.48 13.54
C LEU A 174 4.78 -2.01 14.00
N ASP A 175 4.74 -3.04 14.86
CA ASP A 175 3.49 -3.53 15.43
C ASP A 175 2.79 -2.41 16.20
N TYR A 176 3.53 -1.78 17.12
CA TYR A 176 3.02 -0.67 17.92
C TYR A 176 2.56 0.49 17.03
N ALA A 177 3.39 0.92 16.09
CA ALA A 177 3.14 2.10 15.26
C ALA A 177 1.99 1.92 14.25
N VAL A 178 1.86 0.73 13.65
CA VAL A 178 0.97 0.50 12.49
C VAL A 178 -0.37 -0.12 12.89
N ARG A 179 -0.42 -0.94 13.95
CA ARG A 179 -1.67 -1.58 14.40
C ARG A 179 -2.85 -0.63 14.61
N PRO A 180 -2.70 0.56 15.24
CA PRO A 180 -3.83 1.48 15.44
C PRO A 180 -4.19 2.30 14.20
N THR A 181 -3.43 2.21 13.11
CA THR A 181 -3.61 3.05 11.91
C THR A 181 -4.42 2.38 10.81
N LYS A 182 -5.13 1.27 11.11
CA LYS A 182 -5.99 0.57 10.13
C LYS A 182 -7.00 1.50 9.45
N TRP A 183 -7.55 2.47 10.18
CA TRP A 183 -8.48 3.46 9.62
C TRP A 183 -7.82 4.31 8.53
N PHE A 184 -6.59 4.76 8.75
CA PHE A 184 -5.81 5.54 7.79
C PHE A 184 -5.43 4.69 6.58
N GLN A 185 -5.00 3.45 6.82
CA GLN A 185 -4.71 2.51 5.75
C GLN A 185 -5.94 2.20 4.89
N LYS A 186 -7.15 2.15 5.48
CA LYS A 186 -8.40 2.06 4.70
C LYS A 186 -8.58 3.27 3.79
N GLN A 187 -8.32 4.49 4.27
CA GLN A 187 -8.40 5.71 3.46
C GLN A 187 -7.38 5.71 2.32
N VAL A 188 -6.14 5.29 2.56
CA VAL A 188 -5.11 5.13 1.53
C VAL A 188 -5.55 4.13 0.47
N THR A 189 -5.99 2.94 0.90
CA THR A 189 -6.51 1.90 0.02
C THR A 189 -7.67 2.41 -0.86
N LEU A 190 -8.64 3.11 -0.26
CA LEU A 190 -9.73 3.76 -0.98
C LEU A 190 -9.19 4.81 -1.96
N HIS A 191 -8.21 5.62 -1.57
CA HIS A 191 -7.63 6.63 -2.44
C HIS A 191 -6.94 6.04 -3.68
N HIS A 192 -6.49 4.78 -3.63
CA HIS A 192 -5.97 4.05 -4.79
C HIS A 192 -7.05 3.25 -5.55
N GLY A 193 -8.28 3.21 -5.06
CA GLY A 193 -9.42 2.50 -5.67
C GLY A 193 -9.46 1.00 -5.40
N ILE A 194 -8.81 0.53 -4.34
CA ILE A 194 -8.66 -0.91 -4.05
C ILE A 194 -9.76 -1.32 -3.06
N TYR A 195 -10.99 -1.45 -3.51
CA TYR A 195 -12.10 -1.80 -2.60
C TYR A 195 -13.18 -2.64 -3.27
N LEU A 196 -13.68 -2.19 -4.43
CA LEU A 196 -14.79 -2.82 -5.16
C LEU A 196 -14.56 -2.89 -6.69
N ALA A 197 -13.44 -2.34 -7.17
CA ALA A 197 -13.17 -2.18 -8.59
C ALA A 197 -12.26 -3.29 -9.13
N GLU A 198 -12.58 -3.83 -10.30
CA GLU A 198 -11.67 -4.66 -11.09
C GLU A 198 -10.40 -3.89 -11.50
N GLU A 199 -10.43 -2.55 -11.46
CA GLU A 199 -9.36 -1.63 -11.87
C GLU A 199 -9.06 -0.55 -10.84
N THR A 200 -7.77 -0.31 -10.56
CA THR A 200 -7.31 0.80 -9.71
C THR A 200 -7.60 2.18 -10.32
N LEU A 201 -7.57 3.24 -9.50
CA LEU A 201 -7.62 4.61 -10.01
C LEU A 201 -6.33 4.98 -10.74
N THR A 202 -6.46 5.72 -11.84
CA THR A 202 -5.35 6.38 -12.53
C THR A 202 -4.86 7.60 -11.75
N ALA A 203 -3.66 8.12 -12.07
CA ALA A 203 -3.14 9.32 -11.41
C ALA A 203 -4.07 10.54 -11.58
N ALA A 204 -4.67 10.72 -12.77
CA ALA A 204 -5.63 11.80 -13.01
C ALA A 204 -6.92 11.63 -12.19
N GLU A 205 -7.45 10.40 -12.11
CA GLU A 205 -8.62 10.11 -11.28
C GLU A 205 -8.34 10.36 -9.80
N ARG A 206 -7.15 10.02 -9.29
CA ARG A 206 -6.77 10.31 -7.89
C ARG A 206 -6.73 11.81 -7.59
N ARG A 207 -6.20 12.62 -8.52
CA ARG A 207 -6.21 14.09 -8.37
C ARG A 207 -7.62 14.66 -8.31
N VAL A 208 -8.54 14.17 -9.15
CA VAL A 208 -9.96 14.57 -9.09
C VAL A 208 -10.62 14.08 -7.81
N LEU A 209 -10.35 12.85 -7.38
CA LEU A 209 -10.84 12.31 -6.12
C LEU A 209 -10.46 13.17 -4.91
N SER A 210 -9.21 13.65 -4.82
CA SER A 210 -8.80 14.57 -3.75
C SER A 210 -9.70 15.81 -3.67
N GLY A 211 -10.09 16.39 -4.81
CA GLY A 211 -11.03 17.51 -4.86
C GLY A 211 -12.45 17.11 -4.47
N LEU A 212 -12.91 15.94 -4.90
CA LEU A 212 -14.24 15.43 -4.53
C LEU A 212 -14.40 15.23 -3.01
N LEU A 213 -13.30 14.98 -2.29
CA LEU A 213 -13.27 14.78 -0.83
C LEU A 213 -13.20 16.08 -0.01
N THR A 214 -13.28 17.26 -0.63
CA THR A 214 -13.34 18.57 0.07
C THR A 214 -14.76 19.17 0.00
N GLU A 215 -14.93 20.49 0.08
CA GLU A 215 -16.19 21.18 -0.28
C GLU A 215 -16.29 21.60 -1.76
N LYS A 216 -15.21 21.47 -2.54
CA LYS A 216 -15.10 22.02 -3.91
C LYS A 216 -16.14 21.45 -4.89
N THR A 217 -16.58 22.30 -5.82
CA THR A 217 -17.43 21.97 -6.97
C THR A 217 -16.63 21.42 -8.14
N GLU A 218 -17.28 20.75 -9.11
CA GLU A 218 -16.61 20.26 -10.33
C GLU A 218 -15.92 21.40 -11.12
N ALA A 219 -16.49 22.61 -11.10
CA ALA A 219 -15.91 23.78 -11.73
C ALA A 219 -14.61 24.24 -11.03
N GLU A 220 -14.64 24.35 -9.71
CA GLU A 220 -13.44 24.73 -8.93
C GLU A 220 -12.33 23.68 -9.05
N ILE A 221 -12.69 22.39 -9.08
CA ILE A 221 -11.73 21.30 -9.32
C ILE A 221 -11.15 21.40 -10.73
N ALA A 222 -11.97 21.74 -11.74
CA ALA A 222 -11.50 21.91 -13.11
C ALA A 222 -10.48 23.05 -13.21
N ASP A 223 -10.80 24.20 -12.62
CA ASP A 223 -9.92 25.37 -12.59
C ASP A 223 -8.60 25.05 -11.89
N GLU A 224 -8.64 24.41 -10.71
CA GLU A 224 -7.44 24.05 -9.94
C GLU A 224 -6.54 23.03 -10.66
N LEU A 225 -7.15 22.05 -11.34
CA LEU A 225 -6.40 21.01 -12.04
C LEU A 225 -5.99 21.39 -13.46
N GLY A 226 -6.41 22.55 -13.97
CA GLY A 226 -6.19 22.97 -15.35
C GLY A 226 -6.92 22.06 -16.36
N LEU A 227 -8.09 21.56 -16.00
CA LEU A 227 -8.93 20.66 -16.80
C LEU A 227 -10.20 21.38 -17.26
N SER A 228 -10.87 20.83 -18.27
CA SER A 228 -12.22 21.30 -18.62
C SER A 228 -13.26 20.72 -17.66
N HIS A 229 -14.37 21.43 -17.43
CA HIS A 229 -15.48 20.93 -16.63
C HIS A 229 -16.00 19.57 -17.14
N SER A 230 -16.10 19.36 -18.46
CA SER A 230 -16.55 18.08 -19.02
C SER A 230 -15.56 16.94 -18.78
N THR A 231 -14.25 17.24 -18.76
CA THR A 231 -13.21 16.28 -18.38
C THR A 231 -13.34 15.88 -16.92
N VAL A 232 -13.51 16.84 -16.00
CA VAL A 232 -13.72 16.56 -14.58
C VAL A 232 -14.99 15.74 -14.36
N HIS A 233 -16.11 16.11 -15.00
CA HIS A 233 -17.35 15.35 -14.92
C HIS A 233 -17.17 13.89 -15.37
N THR A 234 -16.43 13.68 -16.46
CA THR A 234 -16.11 12.33 -16.95
C THR A 234 -15.32 11.53 -15.92
N TYR A 235 -14.34 12.13 -15.26
CA TYR A 235 -13.60 11.48 -14.18
C TYR A 235 -14.49 11.19 -12.98
N CYS A 236 -15.37 12.11 -12.57
CA CYS A 236 -16.31 11.89 -11.47
C CYS A 236 -17.22 10.68 -11.70
N VAL A 237 -17.79 10.56 -12.90
CA VAL A 237 -18.61 9.39 -13.29
C VAL A 237 -17.80 8.10 -13.25
N ARG A 238 -16.57 8.10 -13.78
CA ARG A 238 -15.69 6.92 -13.77
C ARG A 238 -15.29 6.51 -12.35
N ILE A 239 -14.96 7.47 -11.50
CA ILE A 239 -14.62 7.27 -10.09
C ILE A 239 -15.82 6.63 -9.37
N CYS A 240 -17.00 7.24 -9.44
CA CYS A 240 -18.20 6.70 -8.79
C CYS A 240 -18.52 5.27 -9.27
N ARG A 241 -18.39 5.01 -10.58
CA ARG A 241 -18.57 3.68 -11.16
C ARG A 241 -17.57 2.66 -10.62
N LYS A 242 -16.28 3.01 -10.53
CA LYS A 242 -15.25 2.12 -9.97
C LYS A 242 -15.52 1.79 -8.50
N PHE A 243 -16.03 2.74 -7.73
CA PHE A 243 -16.40 2.50 -6.33
C PHE A 243 -17.78 1.86 -6.14
N GLY A 244 -18.56 1.63 -7.21
CA GLY A 244 -19.92 1.09 -7.09
C GLY A 244 -20.93 2.04 -6.46
N VAL A 245 -20.62 3.34 -6.36
CA VAL A 245 -21.46 4.33 -5.65
C VAL A 245 -22.18 5.28 -6.60
N ARG A 246 -23.25 5.89 -6.10
CA ARG A 246 -24.00 6.92 -6.83
C ARG A 246 -23.60 8.31 -6.36
N GLY A 247 -22.88 9.02 -7.23
CA GLY A 247 -22.52 10.42 -7.02
C GLY A 247 -21.61 10.66 -5.82
N ARG A 248 -21.39 11.94 -5.52
CA ARG A 248 -20.42 12.40 -4.52
C ARG A 248 -20.73 11.94 -3.10
N ASN A 249 -22.00 11.96 -2.69
CA ASN A 249 -22.36 11.60 -1.31
C ASN A 249 -22.04 10.12 -1.03
N GLY A 250 -22.34 9.22 -1.96
CA GLY A 250 -21.97 7.81 -1.82
C GLY A 250 -20.45 7.60 -1.76
N LEU A 251 -19.68 8.42 -2.48
CA LEU A 251 -18.23 8.42 -2.39
C LEU A 251 -17.75 8.88 -1.00
N ILE A 252 -18.29 9.97 -0.45
CA ILE A 252 -17.93 10.49 0.88
C ILE A 252 -18.25 9.47 1.98
N SER A 253 -19.40 8.79 1.90
CA SER A 253 -19.81 7.72 2.83
C SER A 253 -18.72 6.65 3.02
N LEU A 254 -18.02 6.24 1.94
CA LEU A 254 -16.93 5.26 2.03
C LEU A 254 -15.78 5.71 2.95
N TRP A 255 -15.45 7.00 2.95
CA TRP A 255 -14.39 7.58 3.79
C TRP A 255 -14.84 7.81 5.24
N LEU A 256 -16.15 7.97 5.47
CA LEU A 256 -16.74 8.00 6.81
C LEU A 256 -16.90 6.61 7.42
N GLY A 257 -16.63 5.56 6.64
CA GLY A 257 -16.64 4.17 7.09
C GLY A 257 -17.91 3.41 6.76
N GLU A 258 -18.90 4.05 6.11
CA GLU A 258 -20.07 3.35 5.58
C GLU A 258 -19.64 2.53 4.37
N THR A 259 -19.73 1.22 4.49
CA THR A 259 -19.45 0.29 3.39
C THR A 259 -20.79 -0.32 2.99
N GLN A 260 -21.09 -0.34 1.69
CA GLN A 260 -22.16 -1.20 1.20
C GLN A 260 -21.74 -2.64 1.54
N GLU A 261 -22.50 -3.28 2.42
CA GLU A 261 -22.46 -4.73 2.64
C GLU A 261 -22.90 -5.47 1.38
#